data_AF-A0A6J6GDW8-F1
#
_entry.id   AF-A0A6J6GDW8-F1
#
_cell.length_a   1.000
_cell.length_b   1.000
_cell.length_c   1.000
_cell.angle_alpha   90.00
_cell.angle_beta   90.00
_cell.angle_gamma   90.00
#
_symmetry.space_group_name_H-M   'P 1'
#
loop_
_entity.id
_entity.type
_entity.pdbx_description
1 polymer ?
#
loop_
_entity_poly.entity_id
_entity_poly.type
_entity_poly.pdbx_seq_one_letter_code
_entity_poly.pdbx_strand_id
1 'polypeptide(L)'
;MAVFLSNSGGAWDNAKKMVEDGNYGGKGSDAHAATIVGDTVGDPFKDTAGPAINPLIKVMNLVALLITPAIVSFALPTQQSTSMIIALVALLLIIGSLIRSRRQATSIEY
;
A
#
# COMPACT_ATOMS: atom_id res chain seq x y z
N MET A 1 0.49 7.88 -1.63
CA MET A 1 -0.37 8.59 -0.65
C MET A 1 -0.21 8.07 0.78
N ALA A 2 -0.35 6.77 1.07
CA ALA A 2 -0.22 6.24 2.44
C ALA A 2 1.03 6.74 3.19
N VAL A 3 2.20 6.55 2.58
CA VAL A 3 3.50 7.00 3.13
C VAL A 3 3.54 8.52 3.32
N PHE A 4 3.00 9.29 2.37
CA PHE A 4 2.97 10.74 2.46
C PHE A 4 2.17 11.21 3.67
N LEU A 5 0.95 10.69 3.85
CA LEU A 5 0.05 11.08 4.95
C LEU A 5 0.63 10.69 6.32
N SER A 6 1.18 9.48 6.45
CA SER A 6 1.82 9.03 7.68
C SER A 6 3.05 9.85 8.03
N ASN A 7 3.91 10.16 7.04
CA ASN A 7 5.13 10.92 7.28
C ASN A 7 4.84 12.41 7.56
N SER A 8 3.90 13.03 6.83
CA SER A 8 3.56 14.43 7.04
C SER A 8 2.90 14.66 8.40
N GLY A 9 1.95 13.80 8.80
CA GLY A 9 1.32 13.91 10.11
C GLY A 9 2.30 13.63 11.26
N GLY A 10 3.17 12.64 11.11
CA GLY A 10 4.24 12.39 12.09
C GLY A 10 5.27 13.53 12.18
N ALA A 11 5.57 14.19 11.05
CA ALA A 11 6.46 15.35 11.05
C ALA A 11 5.86 16.54 11.80
N TRP A 12 4.55 16.81 11.64
CA TRP A 12 3.87 17.87 12.39
C TRP A 12 3.78 17.58 13.89
N ASP A 13 3.51 16.34 14.31
CA ASP A 13 3.53 15.95 15.73
C ASP A 13 4.92 16.13 16.35
N ASN A 14 5.96 15.70 15.64
CA ASN A 14 7.34 15.83 16.12
C ASN A 14 7.80 17.30 16.14
N ALA A 15 7.36 18.12 15.18
CA ALA A 15 7.62 19.55 15.21
C ALA A 15 6.96 20.22 16.42
N LYS A 16 5.71 19.87 16.75
CA LYS A 16 5.03 20.34 17.97
C LYS A 16 5.81 19.95 19.22
N LYS A 17 6.20 18.68 19.36
CA LYS A 17 7.01 18.19 20.51
C LYS A 17 8.33 18.95 20.65
N MET A 18 9.03 19.21 19.54
CA MET A 18 10.27 19.98 19.55
C MET A 18 10.07 21.42 20.08
N VAL A 19 8.93 22.06 19.78
CA VAL A 19 8.59 23.37 20.34
C VAL A 19 8.18 23.26 21.81
N GLU A 20 7.43 22.22 22.18
CA GLU A 20 7.07 21.93 23.58
C GLU A 20 8.30 21.73 24.48
N ASP A 21 9.39 21.17 23.94
CA ASP A 21 10.68 20.98 24.61
C ASP A 21 11.49 22.28 24.78
N GLY A 22 11.00 23.41 24.23
CA GLY A 22 11.58 24.73 24.45
C GLY A 22 12.45 25.28 23.32
N ASN A 23 12.66 24.54 22.24
CA ASN A 23 13.57 24.95 21.16
C ASN A 23 13.10 26.19 20.36
N TYR A 24 11.84 26.63 20.54
CA TYR A 24 11.26 27.80 19.86
C TYR A 24 10.25 28.52 20.76
N GLY A 25 10.65 28.89 21.98
CA GLY A 25 9.81 29.67 22.90
C GLY A 25 8.92 28.84 23.82
N GLY A 26 8.85 27.52 23.63
CA GLY A 26 8.19 26.63 24.58
C GLY A 26 6.66 26.67 24.50
N LYS A 27 6.02 25.98 25.45
CA LYS A 27 4.56 25.93 25.57
C LYS A 27 3.97 27.33 25.79
N GLY A 28 2.91 27.63 25.05
CA GLY A 28 2.19 28.90 25.11
C GLY A 28 2.75 30.01 24.22
N SER A 29 3.86 29.76 23.51
CA SER A 29 4.38 30.68 22.49
C SER A 29 3.54 30.66 21.21
N ASP A 30 3.71 31.68 20.36
CA ASP A 30 3.08 31.72 19.03
C ASP A 30 3.52 30.55 18.14
N ALA A 31 4.78 30.12 18.27
CA ALA A 31 5.29 28.94 17.57
C ALA A 31 4.56 27.67 18.03
N HIS A 32 4.32 27.53 19.34
CA HIS A 32 3.56 26.40 19.88
C HIS A 32 2.13 26.38 19.33
N ALA A 33 1.44 27.53 19.34
CA ALA A 33 0.10 27.64 18.76
C ALA A 33 0.06 27.25 17.27
N ALA A 34 1.03 27.68 16.47
CA ALA A 34 1.13 27.31 15.07
C ALA A 34 1.35 25.80 14.87
N THR A 35 2.23 25.19 15.67
CA THR A 35 2.49 23.74 15.58
C THR A 35 1.31 22.88 16.05
N ILE A 36 0.49 23.35 16.99
CA ILE A 36 -0.76 22.67 17.38
C ILE A 36 -1.71 22.58 16.18
N VAL A 37 -1.85 23.66 15.41
CA VAL A 37 -2.70 23.66 14.21
C VAL A 37 -2.17 22.64 13.19
N GLY A 38 -0.85 22.60 12.97
CA GLY A 38 -0.21 21.62 12.09
C GLY A 38 -0.48 20.18 12.52
N ASP A 39 -0.33 19.86 13.80
CA ASP A 39 -0.58 18.51 14.32
C ASP A 39 -2.06 18.13 14.25
N THR A 40 -2.97 19.08 14.51
CA THR A 40 -4.43 18.86 14.39
C THR A 40 -4.82 18.50 12.94
N VAL A 41 -4.18 19.11 11.95
CA VAL A 41 -4.34 18.72 10.54
C VAL A 41 -3.68 17.37 10.24
N GLY A 42 -2.56 17.08 10.91
CA GLY A 42 -1.79 15.84 10.77
C GLY A 42 -2.42 14.60 11.40
N ASP A 43 -3.24 14.75 12.44
CA ASP A 43 -3.85 13.63 13.18
C ASP A 43 -4.73 12.74 12.28
N PRO A 44 -5.67 13.26 11.47
CA PRO A 44 -6.40 12.44 10.51
C PRO A 44 -5.49 11.76 9.47
N PHE A 45 -4.34 12.36 9.15
CA PHE A 45 -3.42 11.84 8.13
C PHE A 45 -2.60 10.67 8.67
N LYS A 46 -2.02 10.79 9.88
CA LYS A 46 -1.15 9.76 10.47
C LYS A 46 -1.91 8.62 11.15
N ASP A 47 -3.05 8.91 11.77
CA ASP A 47 -3.76 7.91 12.60
C ASP A 47 -4.95 7.26 11.89
N THR A 48 -5.50 7.92 10.87
CA THR A 48 -6.69 7.42 10.15
C THR A 48 -6.39 7.09 8.69
N ALA A 49 -6.16 8.11 7.85
CA ALA A 49 -6.12 7.95 6.40
C ALA A 49 -4.87 7.21 5.91
N GLY A 50 -3.69 7.53 6.43
CA GLY A 50 -2.42 6.88 6.06
C GLY A 50 -2.46 5.37 6.33
N PRO A 51 -2.72 4.93 7.58
CA PRO A 51 -2.83 3.51 7.91
C PRO A 51 -3.97 2.78 7.19
N ALA A 52 -5.11 3.43 6.94
CA ALA A 52 -6.29 2.81 6.31
C ALA A 52 -6.10 2.43 4.83
N ILE A 53 -5.17 3.08 4.12
CA ILE A 53 -4.94 2.77 2.69
C ILE A 53 -4.39 1.35 2.50
N ASN A 54 -3.56 0.87 3.41
CA ASN A 54 -2.92 -0.45 3.28
C ASN A 54 -3.93 -1.62 3.33
N PRO A 55 -4.84 -1.70 4.32
CA PRO A 55 -5.91 -2.70 4.31
C PRO A 55 -6.92 -2.46 3.18
N LEU A 56 -7.19 -1.20 2.79
CA LEU A 56 -8.09 -0.91 1.67
C LEU A 56 -7.61 -1.56 0.37
N ILE A 57 -6.33 -1.42 0.03
CA ILE A 57 -5.74 -2.06 -1.17
C ILE A 57 -5.84 -3.59 -1.07
N LYS A 58 -5.56 -4.14 0.11
CA LYS A 58 -5.61 -5.60 0.34
C LYS A 58 -7.02 -6.16 0.15
N VAL A 59 -8.02 -5.51 0.73
CA VAL A 59 -9.43 -5.92 0.62
C VAL A 59 -9.93 -5.73 -0.81
N MET A 60 -9.62 -4.60 -1.45
CA MET A 60 -10.02 -4.34 -2.85
C MET A 60 -9.47 -5.40 -3.79
N ASN A 61 -8.18 -5.76 -3.67
CA ASN A 61 -7.56 -6.81 -4.48
C ASN A 61 -8.20 -8.19 -4.22
N LEU A 62 -8.47 -8.52 -2.96
CA LEU A 62 -9.13 -9.78 -2.60
C LEU A 62 -10.52 -9.86 -3.23
N VAL A 63 -11.35 -8.82 -3.07
CA VAL A 63 -12.71 -8.76 -3.63
C VAL A 63 -12.66 -8.84 -5.16
N ALA A 64 -11.73 -8.14 -5.81
CA ALA A 64 -11.54 -8.20 -7.25
C ALA A 64 -11.23 -9.64 -7.72
N LEU A 65 -10.30 -10.33 -7.06
CA LEU A 65 -9.93 -11.71 -7.40
C LEU A 65 -11.10 -12.70 -7.21
N LEU A 66 -11.91 -12.52 -6.17
CA LEU A 66 -13.09 -13.37 -5.93
C LEU A 66 -14.18 -13.18 -6.99
N ILE A 67 -14.38 -11.95 -7.47
CA ILE A 67 -15.45 -11.63 -8.44
C ILE A 67 -15.01 -11.88 -9.89
N THR A 68 -13.70 -11.87 -10.16
CA THR A 68 -13.14 -12.03 -11.52
C THR A 68 -13.72 -13.23 -12.30
N PRO A 69 -13.84 -14.45 -11.74
CA PRO A 69 -14.40 -15.59 -12.48
C PRO A 69 -15.86 -15.39 -12.90
N ALA A 70 -16.66 -14.72 -12.06
CA ALA A 70 -18.06 -14.42 -12.37
C ALA A 70 -18.16 -13.43 -13.53
N ILE A 71 -17.36 -12.35 -13.51
CA ILE A 71 -17.33 -11.36 -14.60
C ILE A 71 -16.91 -12.03 -15.91
N VAL A 72 -15.86 -12.85 -15.90
CA VAL A 72 -15.38 -13.57 -17.08
C VAL A 72 -16.45 -14.50 -17.63
N SER A 73 -17.18 -15.20 -16.75
CA SER A 73 -18.26 -16.12 -17.15
C SER A 73 -19.45 -15.40 -17.79
N PHE A 74 -19.79 -14.18 -17.38
CA PHE A 74 -20.95 -13.46 -17.90
C PHE A 74 -20.63 -12.51 -19.06
N ALA A 75 -19.42 -11.95 -19.12
CA ALA A 75 -19.08 -10.88 -20.05
C ALA A 75 -18.39 -11.35 -21.34
N LEU A 76 -17.80 -12.55 -21.35
CA LEU A 76 -17.04 -13.05 -22.51
C LEU A 76 -17.77 -14.22 -23.20
N PRO A 77 -17.90 -14.19 -24.55
CA PRO A 77 -18.40 -15.34 -25.30
C PRO A 77 -17.50 -16.56 -25.09
N THR A 78 -18.10 -17.72 -24.87
CA THR A 78 -17.39 -18.97 -24.58
C THR A 78 -16.62 -19.49 -25.81
N GLN A 79 -15.41 -19.01 -26.06
CA GLN A 79 -14.47 -19.60 -27.02
C GLN A 79 -13.60 -20.66 -26.33
N GLN A 80 -14.22 -21.82 -26.06
CA GLN A 80 -13.62 -22.91 -25.28
C GLN A 80 -12.23 -23.34 -25.81
N SER A 81 -12.01 -23.37 -27.12
CA SER A 81 -10.71 -23.73 -27.71
C SER A 81 -9.64 -22.67 -27.50
N THR A 82 -9.97 -21.38 -27.69
CA THR A 82 -9.02 -20.26 -27.50
C THR A 82 -8.63 -20.11 -26.03
N SER A 83 -9.61 -20.21 -25.11
CA SER A 83 -9.36 -20.15 -23.66
C SER A 83 -8.48 -21.31 -23.17
N MET A 84 -8.64 -22.53 -23.70
CA MET A 84 -7.77 -23.66 -23.35
C MET A 84 -6.33 -23.47 -23.83
N ILE A 85 -6.12 -22.92 -25.03
CA ILE A 85 -4.77 -22.63 -25.54
C ILE A 85 -4.09 -21.57 -24.67
N ILE A 86 -4.78 -20.48 -24.34
CA ILE A 86 -4.26 -19.43 -23.45
C ILE A 86 -3.91 -20.00 -22.07
N ALA A 87 -4.78 -20.85 -21.50
CA ALA A 87 -4.55 -21.49 -20.20
C ALA A 87 -3.30 -22.39 -20.21
N LEU A 88 -3.10 -23.19 -21.26
CA LEU A 88 -1.92 -24.06 -21.41
C LEU A 88 -0.62 -23.25 -21.54
N VAL A 89 -0.63 -22.19 -22.36
CA VAL A 89 0.54 -21.31 -22.52
C VAL A 89 0.87 -20.60 -21.21
N ALA A 90 -0.14 -20.07 -20.50
CA ALA A 90 0.05 -19.44 -19.20
C ALA A 90 0.63 -20.41 -18.16
N LEU A 91 0.14 -21.66 -18.13
CA LEU A 91 0.65 -22.70 -17.25
C LEU A 91 2.12 -23.02 -17.54
N LEU A 92 2.50 -23.17 -18.82
CA LEU A 92 3.88 -23.41 -19.22
C LEU A 92 4.80 -22.24 -18.84
N LEU A 93 4.35 -21.01 -19.03
CA LEU A 93 5.12 -19.82 -18.63
C LEU A 93 5.30 -19.74 -17.11
N ILE A 94 4.26 -20.03 -16.32
CA ILE A 94 4.34 -20.07 -14.85
C ILE A 94 5.30 -21.17 -14.40
N ILE A 95 5.18 -22.39 -14.93
CA ILE A 95 6.06 -23.50 -14.59
C ILE A 95 7.52 -23.16 -14.97
N GLY A 96 7.75 -22.64 -16.18
CA GLY A 96 9.08 -22.21 -16.61
C GLY A 96 9.67 -21.10 -15.73
N SER A 97 8.86 -20.11 -15.37
CA SER A 97 9.21 -19.04 -14.43
C SER A 97 9.58 -19.59 -13.05
N LEU A 98 8.78 -20.52 -12.50
CA LEU A 98 9.02 -21.16 -11.21
C LEU A 98 10.31 -22.01 -11.23
N ILE A 99 10.55 -22.76 -12.29
CA ILE A 99 11.78 -23.55 -12.44
C ILE A 99 13.01 -22.62 -12.52
N ARG A 100 12.92 -21.53 -13.30
CA ARG A 100 14.02 -20.55 -13.40
C ARG A 100 14.29 -19.86 -12.06
N SER A 101 13.25 -19.45 -11.35
CA SER A 101 13.36 -18.83 -10.02
C SER A 101 13.98 -19.79 -9.01
N ARG A 102 13.54 -21.07 -8.99
CA ARG A 102 14.14 -22.09 -8.12
C ARG A 102 15.60 -22.36 -8.46
N ARG A 103 15.97 -22.38 -9.75
CA ARG A 103 17.37 -22.53 -10.19
C ARG A 103 18.27 -21.37 -9.77
N GLN A 104 17.77 -20.14 -9.78
CA GLN A 104 18.50 -18.96 -9.29
C GLN A 104 18.68 -18.96 -7.76
N ALA A 105 17.75 -19.55 -7.01
CA ALA A 105 17.88 -19.68 -5.55
C ALA A 105 18.97 -20.71 -5.15
N THR A 106 19.18 -21.74 -5.96
CA THR A 106 20.20 -22.79 -5.71
C THR A 106 21.61 -22.42 -6.17
N SER A 107 21.80 -21.32 -6.90
CA SER A 107 23.12 -20.91 -7.45
C SER A 107 23.83 -19.83 -6.62
N ILE A 108 23.36 -19.54 -5.40
CA ILE A 108 24.11 -18.70 -4.46
C ILE A 108 25.08 -19.63 -3.72
N GLU A 109 26.22 -19.92 -4.34
CA GLU A 109 27.40 -20.47 -3.66
C GLU A 109 28.07 -19.35 -2.83
N TYR A 110 28.54 -19.71 -1.63
CA TYR A 110 29.26 -18.87 -0.67
C TYR A 110 30.64 -18.44 -1.18
#